data_AF-A0A3M1JQY5-F1
#
_entry.id   AF-A0A3M1JQY5-F1
#
_cell.length_a   1.000
_cell.length_b   1.000
_cell.length_c   1.000
_cell.angle_alpha   90.00
_cell.angle_beta   90.00
_cell.angle_gamma   90.00
#
_symmetry.space_group_name_H-M   'P 1'
#
loop_
_entity.id
_entity.type
_entity.pdbx_description
1 polymer ?
#
loop_
_entity_poly.entity_id
_entity_poly.type
_entity_poly.pdbx_seq_one_letter_code
_entity_poly.pdbx_strand_id
1 'polypeptide(L)'
;MRLVKIFALIAFIILLLMFFLKNNQPVAIDLVFKQYDQLSVSFVMLGALTLGILIGYGATLMTVWTLRAENRAMRKKIKEMGEELNDLRNVAIDEELSEGEEGE
;
A
#
# COMPACT_ATOMS: atom_id res chain seq x y z
N MET A 1 13.77 -0.85 15.05
CA MET A 1 13.54 0.42 15.79
C MET A 1 13.43 1.57 14.81
N ARG A 2 12.54 2.55 15.03
CA ARG A 2 12.33 3.69 14.10
C ARG A 2 13.64 4.46 13.84
N LEU A 3 14.46 4.64 14.89
CA LEU A 3 15.79 5.26 14.82
C LEU A 3 16.76 4.55 13.86
N VAL A 4 16.87 3.22 13.95
CA VAL A 4 17.76 2.44 13.07
C VAL A 4 17.39 2.61 11.59
N LYS A 5 16.09 2.69 11.28
CA LYS A 5 15.61 2.92 9.91
C LYS A 5 16.03 4.30 9.38
N ILE A 6 15.95 5.32 10.23
CA ILE A 6 16.35 6.69 9.88
C ILE A 6 17.86 6.77 9.66
N PHE A 7 18.65 6.19 10.56
CA PHE A 7 20.12 6.15 10.39
C PHE A 7 20.54 5.39 9.13
N ALA A 8 19.93 4.24 8.86
CA ALA A 8 20.18 3.48 7.64
C ALA A 8 19.83 4.29 6.37
N LEU A 9 18.71 5.03 6.40
CA LEU A 9 18.30 5.89 5.29
C LEU A 9 19.30 7.03 5.05
N ILE A 10 19.76 7.69 6.12
CA ILE A 10 20.76 8.75 6.02
C ILE A 10 22.08 8.20 5.46
N ALA A 11 22.57 7.07 5.98
CA ALA A 11 23.78 6.43 5.48
C ALA A 11 23.65 6.05 3.99
N PHE A 12 22.49 5.55 3.57
CA PHE A 12 22.19 5.24 2.18
C PHE A 12 22.22 6.49 1.28
N ILE A 13 21.63 7.61 1.73
CA ILE A 13 21.67 8.88 0.99
C ILE A 13 23.10 9.39 0.83
N ILE A 14 23.93 9.33 1.88
CA ILE A 14 25.34 9.73 1.81
C ILE A 14 26.11 8.86 0.81
N LEU A 15 25.88 7.56 0.81
CA LEU A 15 26.50 6.62 -0.13
C LEU A 15 26.11 6.95 -1.58
N LEU A 16 24.83 7.20 -1.84
CA LEU A 16 24.35 7.62 -3.15
C LEU A 16 25.00 8.92 -3.62
N LEU A 17 25.11 9.93 -2.75
CA LEU A 17 25.80 11.18 -3.04
C LEU A 17 27.27 10.96 -3.39
N MET A 18 27.99 10.15 -2.60
CA MET A 18 29.38 9.80 -2.89
C MET A 18 29.52 9.13 -4.26
N PHE A 19 28.61 8.21 -4.57
CA PHE A 19 28.58 7.53 -5.85
C PHE A 19 28.33 8.51 -7.01
N PHE A 20 27.37 9.44 -6.90
CA PHE A 20 27.13 10.45 -7.93
C PHE A 20 28.29 11.41 -8.14
N LEU A 21 28.94 11.86 -7.06
CA LEU A 21 30.10 12.76 -7.16
C LEU A 21 31.27 12.08 -7.88
N LYS A 22 31.50 10.79 -7.63
CA LYS A 22 32.60 10.03 -8.24
C LYS A 22 32.33 9.63 -9.69
N ASN A 23 31.07 9.49 -10.08
CA ASN A 23 30.66 8.99 -11.40
C ASN A 23 30.07 10.09 -12.31
N ASN A 24 30.50 11.34 -12.15
CA ASN A 24 29.99 12.48 -12.93
C ASN A 24 30.66 12.66 -14.30
N GLN A 25 30.95 11.56 -15.00
CA GLN A 25 31.53 11.61 -16.35
C GLN A 25 30.41 11.76 -17.40
N PRO A 26 30.63 12.53 -18.49
CA PRO A 26 29.70 12.57 -19.61
C PRO A 26 29.78 11.26 -20.38
N VAL A 27 28.63 10.67 -20.70
CA VAL A 27 28.54 9.40 -21.43
C VAL A 27 27.47 9.52 -22.50
N ALA A 28 27.72 8.91 -23.66
CA ALA A 28 26.72 8.77 -24.71
C ALA A 28 25.74 7.67 -24.31
N ILE A 29 24.44 7.98 -24.32
CA ILE A 29 23.38 7.08 -23.90
C ILE A 29 22.36 6.99 -25.04
N ASP A 30 22.18 5.79 -25.53
CA ASP A 30 21.13 5.45 -26.49
C ASP A 30 19.93 4.94 -25.69
N LEU A 31 18.94 5.82 -25.47
CA LEU A 31 17.64 5.36 -25.01
C LEU A 31 16.88 4.81 -26.21
N VAL A 32 16.08 3.76 -26.01
CA VAL A 32 15.27 3.06 -27.04
C VAL A 32 14.57 3.99 -28.05
N PHE A 33 14.25 5.23 -27.66
CA PHE A 33 13.61 6.23 -28.51
C PHE A 33 14.46 7.47 -28.83
N LYS A 34 15.60 7.67 -28.17
CA LYS A 34 16.42 8.89 -28.33
C LYS A 34 17.83 8.73 -27.80
N GLN A 35 18.80 9.12 -28.62
CA GLN A 35 20.22 9.17 -28.25
C GLN A 35 20.61 10.55 -27.71
N TYR A 36 21.47 10.57 -26.69
CA TYR A 36 22.11 11.77 -26.15
C TYR A 36 23.60 11.54 -26.01
N ASP A 37 24.42 12.40 -26.63
CA ASP A 37 25.88 12.19 -26.67
C ASP A 37 26.65 12.80 -25.50
N GLN A 38 26.02 13.72 -24.75
CA GLN A 38 26.65 14.46 -23.66
C GLN A 38 25.75 14.56 -22.42
N LEU A 39 25.21 13.42 -21.96
CA LEU A 39 24.52 13.37 -20.68
C LEU A 39 25.46 12.89 -19.56
N SER A 40 25.44 13.54 -18.40
CA SER A 40 26.12 12.99 -17.22
C SER A 40 25.35 11.77 -16.70
N VAL A 41 26.08 10.68 -16.39
CA VAL A 41 25.50 9.43 -15.85
C VAL A 41 24.64 9.70 -14.62
N SER A 42 25.03 10.69 -13.81
CA SER A 42 24.30 11.09 -12.60
C SER A 42 22.85 11.49 -12.91
N PHE A 43 22.59 12.21 -14.02
CA PHE A 43 21.23 12.59 -14.39
C PHE A 43 20.37 11.40 -14.82
N VAL A 44 20.95 10.46 -15.58
CA VAL A 44 20.21 9.26 -16.02
C VAL A 44 19.91 8.35 -14.84
N MET A 45 20.88 8.14 -13.96
CA MET A 45 20.67 7.34 -12.76
C MET A 45 19.65 7.98 -11.81
N LEU A 46 19.67 9.31 -11.65
CA LEU A 46 18.69 10.03 -10.85
C LEU A 46 17.29 9.97 -11.48
N GLY A 47 17.18 10.08 -12.80
CA GLY A 47 15.94 9.89 -13.55
C GLY A 47 15.37 8.46 -13.40
N ALA A 48 16.21 7.44 -13.53
CA ALA A 48 15.79 6.05 -13.35
C ALA A 48 15.35 5.77 -11.91
N LEU A 49 16.09 6.29 -10.92
CA LEU A 49 15.78 6.11 -9.50
C LEU A 49 14.48 6.81 -9.13
N THR A 50 14.25 8.03 -9.59
CA THR A 50 13.00 8.76 -9.36
C THR A 50 11.81 8.05 -9.99
N LEU A 51 11.93 7.58 -11.23
CA LEU A 51 10.88 6.78 -11.87
C LEU A 51 10.58 5.48 -11.10
N GLY A 52 11.62 4.77 -10.67
CA GLY A 52 11.46 3.56 -9.86
C GLY A 52 10.73 3.82 -8.54
N ILE A 53 11.07 4.92 -7.84
CA ILE A 53 10.38 5.32 -6.61
C ILE A 53 8.91 5.68 -6.89
N LEU A 54 8.63 6.43 -7.96
CA LEU A 54 7.27 6.82 -8.32
C LEU A 54 6.39 5.61 -8.62
N ILE A 55 6.91 4.65 -9.39
CA ILE A 55 6.19 3.40 -9.72
C ILE A 55 5.97 2.58 -8.45
N GLY A 56 7.02 2.40 -7.63
CA GLY A 56 6.93 1.66 -6.37
C GLY A 56 5.91 2.28 -5.41
N TYR A 57 5.96 3.60 -5.23
CA TYR A 57 5.00 4.33 -4.41
C TYR A 57 3.58 4.22 -4.96
N GLY A 58 3.40 4.38 -6.27
CA GLY A 58 2.10 4.20 -6.93
C GLY A 58 1.52 2.80 -6.69
N ALA A 59 2.32 1.75 -6.78
CA ALA A 59 1.90 0.39 -6.47
C ALA A 59 1.45 0.25 -5.00
N THR A 60 2.19 0.83 -4.05
CA THR A 60 1.80 0.81 -2.63
C THR A 60 0.54 1.62 -2.34
N LEU A 61 0.29 2.71 -3.07
CA LEU A 61 -0.95 3.46 -2.93
C LEU A 61 -2.16 2.66 -3.38
N MET A 62 -2.04 1.95 -4.51
CA MET A 62 -3.10 1.07 -5.00
C MET A 62 -3.46 -0.01 -3.98
N THR A 63 -2.46 -0.65 -3.35
CA THR A 63 -2.71 -1.66 -2.32
C THR A 63 -3.35 -1.09 -1.06
N VAL A 64 -2.96 0.12 -0.63
CA VAL A 64 -3.60 0.79 0.51
C VAL A 64 -5.08 1.07 0.23
N TRP A 65 -5.43 1.44 -1.01
CA TRP A 65 -6.81 1.68 -1.39
C TRP A 65 -7.65 0.40 -1.40
N THR A 66 -7.13 -0.69 -1.96
CA THR A 66 -7.84 -1.98 -1.95
C THR A 66 -8.05 -2.48 -0.52
N LEU A 67 -7.03 -2.38 0.33
CA LEU A 67 -7.13 -2.75 1.75
C LEU A 67 -8.19 -1.94 2.49
N ARG A 68 -8.33 -0.64 2.21
CA ARG A 68 -9.40 0.19 2.81
C ARG A 68 -10.79 -0.22 2.34
N ALA A 69 -10.95 -0.54 1.06
CA ALA A 69 -12.22 -0.99 0.49
C ALA A 69 -12.64 -2.34 1.11
N GLU A 70 -11.70 -3.28 1.20
CA GLU A 70 -11.92 -4.58 1.82
C GLU A 70 -12.27 -4.44 3.31
N ASN A 71 -11.57 -3.57 4.05
CA ASN A 71 -11.87 -3.34 5.46
C ASN A 71 -13.31 -2.83 5.66
N ARG A 72 -13.78 -1.94 4.78
CA ARG A 72 -15.17 -1.47 4.81
C ARG A 72 -16.16 -2.60 4.50
N ALA A 73 -15.87 -3.43 3.50
CA ALA A 73 -16.71 -4.56 3.15
C ALA A 73 -16.81 -5.59 4.29
N MET A 74 -15.68 -5.91 4.95
CA MET A 74 -15.67 -6.82 6.09
C MET A 74 -16.45 -6.27 7.29
N ARG A 75 -16.33 -4.97 7.58
CA ARG A 75 -17.15 -4.33 8.63
C ARG A 75 -18.64 -4.41 8.34
N LYS A 76 -19.04 -4.25 7.07
CA LYS A 76 -20.44 -4.39 6.66
C LYS A 76 -20.94 -5.82 6.89
N LYS A 77 -20.17 -6.84 6.49
CA LYS A 77 -20.51 -8.25 6.72
C LYS A 77 -20.67 -8.58 8.20
N ILE A 78 -19.78 -8.09 9.06
CA ILE A 78 -19.89 -8.29 10.51
C ILE A 78 -21.20 -7.70 11.06
N LYS A 79 -21.62 -6.53 10.56
CA LYS A 79 -22.88 -5.90 10.97
C LYS A 79 -24.08 -6.73 10.52
N GLU A 80 -24.10 -7.15 9.25
CA GLU A 80 -25.19 -7.96 8.68
C GLU A 80 -25.33 -9.30 9.42
N MET A 81 -24.23 -10.02 9.65
CA MET A 81 -24.28 -11.29 10.41
C MET A 81 -24.71 -11.07 11.88
N GLY A 82 -24.40 -9.92 12.47
CA GLY A 82 -24.88 -9.56 13.81
C GLY A 82 -26.38 -9.28 13.85
N GLU A 83 -26.93 -8.66 12.80
CA GLU A 83 -28.36 -8.44 12.63
C GLU A 83 -29.09 -9.77 12.38
N GLU A 84 -28.60 -10.62 11.48
CA GLU A 84 -29.16 -11.96 11.24
C GLU A 84 -29.18 -12.83 12.50
N LEU A 85 -28.10 -12.81 13.28
CA LEU A 85 -28.05 -13.54 14.55
C LEU A 85 -29.06 -13.00 15.57
N ASN A 86 -29.26 -11.68 15.61
CA ASN A 86 -30.23 -11.04 16.48
C ASN A 86 -31.67 -11.35 16.06
N ASP A 87 -31.93 -11.39 14.75
CA ASP A 87 -33.24 -11.74 14.19
C ASP A 87 -33.56 -13.22 14.44
N LEU A 88 -32.60 -14.12 14.23
CA LEU A 88 -32.75 -15.54 14.60
C LEU A 88 -33.04 -15.72 16.09
N ARG A 89 -32.35 -14.95 16.94
CA ARG A 89 -32.61 -14.98 18.39
C ARG A 89 -34.01 -14.48 18.72
N ASN A 90 -34.47 -13.43 18.05
CA ASN A 90 -35.80 -12.87 18.31
C ASN A 90 -36.90 -13.84 17.89
N VAL A 91 -36.77 -14.47 16.71
CA VAL A 91 -37.71 -15.48 16.23
C VAL A 91 -37.80 -16.68 17.16
N ALA A 92 -36.67 -17.19 17.68
CA ALA A 92 -36.67 -18.29 18.63
C ALA A 92 -37.35 -17.97 19.97
N ILE A 93 -37.25 -16.71 20.44
CA ILE A 93 -37.91 -16.26 21.67
C ILE A 93 -39.42 -16.08 21.44
N ASP A 94 -39.83 -15.57 20.28
CA ASP A 94 -41.24 -15.39 19.94
C ASP A 94 -41.98 -16.75 19.80
N GLU A 95 -41.29 -17.80 19.31
CA GLU A 95 -41.82 -19.18 19.27
C GLU A 95 -41.99 -19.79 20.68
N GLU A 96 -41.02 -19.61 21.59
CA GLU A 96 -41.11 -20.10 22.98
C GLU A 96 -42.24 -19.42 23.78
N LEU A 97 -42.50 -18.13 23.51
CA LEU A 97 -43.63 -17.41 24.11
C LEU A 97 -44.99 -17.88 23.56
N SER A 98 -45.07 -18.20 22.26
CA SER A 98 -46.30 -18.70 21.63
C SER A 98 -46.65 -20.12 22.10
N GLU A 99 -45.66 -21.00 22.32
CA GLU A 99 -45.90 -22.33 22.90
C GLU A 99 -46.28 -22.28 24.39
N GLY A 100 -45.85 -21.24 25.11
CA GLY A 100 -46.23 -21.01 26.50
C GLY A 100 -47.67 -20.50 26.69
N GLU A 101 -48.21 -19.73 25.73
CA GLU A 101 -49.58 -19.20 25.78
C GLU A 101 -50.65 -20.21 25.30
N GLU A 102 -50.30 -21.19 24.46
CA GLU A 102 -51.24 -22.24 24.01
C GLU A 102 -51.40 -23.40 25.03
N GLY A 103 -50.65 -23.37 26.14
CA GLY A 103 -50.61 -24.41 27.17
C GLY A 103 -51.32 -24.11 28.50
N GLU A 104 -51.95 -22.93 28.66
CA GLU A 104 -52.77 -22.57 29.84
C GLU A 104 -54.29 -22.66 29.59
#